data_AF-Q9SXW9-F1
#
_entry.id   AF-Q9SXW9-F1
#
_cell.length_a   1.000
_cell.length_b   1.000
_cell.length_c   1.000
_cell.angle_alpha   90.00
_cell.angle_beta   90.00
_cell.angle_gamma   90.00
#
_symmetry.space_group_name_H-M   'P 1'
#
loop_
_entity.id
_entity.type
_entity.pdbx_description
1 polymer ?
#
loop_
_entity_poly.entity_id
_entity_poly.type
_entity_poly.pdbx_seq_one_letter_code
_entity_poly.pdbx_strand_id
1 'polypeptide(L)'
;MASVAAAAVSVPSFSGLKAETKAAPARLSSTSVVRMAPVVRASASSDALKTVGKALLAASSSLLLVASANAATVKMGGDDGALGFYPKDISVAAGESVTFVNNKGFPHNVVFDEDAVPAGVKTEDINHEDYLNGPNESFSITFKTPGTYEFYCEPHQGAGMKGVVTVS
;
A
#
# COMPACT_ATOMS: atom_id res chain seq x y z
N MET A 1 -15.99 2.60 47.39
CA MET A 1 -17.36 2.67 46.83
C MET A 1 -17.39 3.80 45.81
N ALA A 2 -17.30 3.47 44.52
CA ALA A 2 -17.74 4.24 43.35
C ALA A 2 -17.46 3.35 42.14
N SER A 3 -18.53 2.85 41.53
CA SER A 3 -18.52 1.81 40.50
C SER A 3 -18.19 2.37 39.12
N VAL A 4 -17.52 1.52 38.33
CA VAL A 4 -17.22 1.66 36.90
C VAL A 4 -18.48 1.44 36.06
N ALA A 5 -18.64 2.19 34.97
CA ALA A 5 -19.53 1.81 33.86
C ALA A 5 -18.81 2.05 32.53
N ALA A 6 -18.42 0.95 31.88
CA ALA A 6 -17.94 0.92 30.51
C ALA A 6 -19.12 0.70 29.57
N ALA A 7 -19.22 1.51 28.50
CA ALA A 7 -20.18 1.33 27.43
C ALA A 7 -19.48 0.77 26.19
N ALA A 8 -19.96 -0.37 25.70
CA ALA A 8 -19.56 -0.99 24.44
C ALA A 8 -20.39 -0.38 23.29
N VAL A 9 -19.75 -0.11 22.15
CA VAL A 9 -20.43 0.23 20.89
C VAL A 9 -19.98 -0.72 19.80
N SER A 10 -20.98 -1.30 19.13
CA SER A 10 -20.93 -2.32 18.09
C SER A 10 -20.66 -1.72 16.72
N VAL A 11 -19.85 -2.40 15.90
CA VAL A 11 -19.66 -2.12 14.46
C VAL A 11 -20.62 -2.96 13.60
N PRO A 12 -21.19 -2.43 12.50
CA PRO A 12 -21.97 -3.22 11.55
C PRO A 12 -21.10 -3.71 10.38
N SER A 13 -21.37 -4.93 9.94
CA SER A 13 -20.82 -5.54 8.71
C SER A 13 -21.80 -5.31 7.55
N PHE A 14 -21.31 -4.88 6.39
CA PHE A 14 -22.08 -4.88 5.14
C PHE A 14 -21.31 -5.65 4.06
N SER A 15 -21.92 -6.75 3.61
CA SER A 15 -21.57 -7.47 2.37
C SER A 15 -22.37 -6.88 1.20
N GLY A 16 -21.69 -6.55 0.10
CA GLY A 16 -22.33 -6.09 -1.14
C GLY A 16 -21.68 -6.71 -2.38
N LEU A 17 -22.38 -7.69 -2.97
CA LEU A 17 -22.11 -8.26 -4.30
C LEU A 17 -22.87 -7.48 -5.40
N LYS A 18 -22.22 -7.25 -6.55
CA LYS A 18 -22.78 -7.29 -7.94
C LYS A 18 -21.67 -6.82 -8.91
N ALA A 19 -21.09 -7.66 -9.77
CA ALA A 19 -21.60 -8.21 -11.04
C ALA A 19 -21.83 -7.15 -12.13
N GLU A 20 -20.95 -7.10 -13.14
CA GLU A 20 -21.37 -6.82 -14.52
C GLU A 20 -20.40 -7.44 -15.55
N THR A 21 -20.97 -8.09 -16.55
CA THR A 21 -20.31 -8.78 -17.67
C THR A 21 -20.93 -8.23 -18.95
N LYS A 22 -20.14 -7.78 -19.94
CA LYS A 22 -20.67 -7.59 -21.30
C LYS A 22 -19.55 -7.66 -22.36
N ALA A 23 -19.63 -8.72 -23.17
CA ALA A 23 -18.85 -8.91 -24.39
C ALA A 23 -19.59 -8.32 -25.61
N ALA A 24 -18.85 -7.96 -26.66
CA ALA A 24 -19.36 -7.60 -27.99
C ALA A 24 -18.56 -8.35 -29.08
N PRO A 25 -19.21 -8.96 -30.10
CA PRO A 25 -18.53 -9.61 -31.23
C PRO A 25 -18.67 -8.86 -32.56
N ALA A 26 -17.77 -9.09 -33.51
CA ALA A 26 -17.93 -8.68 -34.92
C ALA A 26 -17.64 -9.86 -35.88
N ARG A 27 -18.49 -9.94 -36.91
CA ARG A 27 -18.68 -11.00 -37.92
C ARG A 27 -17.79 -10.80 -39.15
N LEU A 28 -17.64 -11.85 -39.98
CA LEU A 28 -17.63 -11.90 -41.47
C LEU A 28 -17.19 -13.33 -41.91
N SER A 29 -18.09 -14.27 -42.21
CA SER A 29 -18.70 -14.60 -43.53
C SER A 29 -17.74 -14.64 -44.73
N SER A 30 -17.46 -15.84 -45.26
CA SER A 30 -17.82 -16.25 -46.63
C SER A 30 -17.19 -17.60 -47.00
N THR A 31 -18.04 -18.47 -47.51
CA THR A 31 -17.84 -19.79 -48.11
C THR A 31 -17.00 -19.76 -49.39
N SER A 32 -16.17 -20.79 -49.67
CA SER A 32 -16.25 -21.58 -50.91
C SER A 32 -15.27 -22.77 -50.90
N VAL A 33 -15.46 -23.67 -51.86
CA VAL A 33 -15.39 -25.13 -51.74
C VAL A 33 -14.19 -25.71 -52.53
N VAL A 34 -13.48 -26.66 -51.89
CA VAL A 34 -12.82 -27.89 -52.42
C VAL A 34 -12.08 -27.86 -53.77
N ARG A 35 -10.77 -28.20 -53.74
CA ARG A 35 -10.17 -29.25 -54.60
C ARG A 35 -8.82 -29.72 -54.07
N MET A 36 -8.60 -31.03 -54.10
CA MET A 36 -7.55 -31.78 -53.40
C MET A 36 -6.18 -31.86 -54.12
N ALA A 37 -5.13 -31.71 -53.29
CA ALA A 37 -3.90 -32.51 -53.17
C ALA A 37 -2.74 -32.37 -54.21
N PRO A 38 -1.51 -32.87 -53.94
CA PRO A 38 -0.98 -33.52 -52.72
C PRO A 38 0.40 -33.01 -52.20
N VAL A 39 0.73 -33.47 -50.98
CA VAL A 39 2.07 -33.83 -50.45
C VAL A 39 3.16 -32.74 -50.43
N VAL A 40 3.42 -32.21 -49.22
CA VAL A 40 4.79 -31.95 -48.76
C VAL A 40 5.01 -32.65 -47.43
N ARG A 41 6.11 -33.38 -47.40
CA ARG A 41 6.61 -34.29 -46.37
C ARG A 41 7.18 -33.46 -45.22
N ALA A 42 6.54 -33.49 -44.05
CA ALA A 42 7.19 -33.11 -42.79
C ALA A 42 6.98 -34.26 -41.81
N SER A 43 7.96 -35.14 -41.77
CA SER A 43 8.12 -36.19 -40.78
C SER A 43 8.43 -35.56 -39.42
N ALA A 44 7.40 -35.31 -38.62
CA ALA A 44 7.56 -35.23 -37.17
C ALA A 44 7.58 -36.67 -36.64
N SER A 45 8.74 -37.30 -36.78
CA SER A 45 9.03 -38.61 -36.22
C SER A 45 9.09 -38.49 -34.70
N SER A 46 8.54 -39.49 -34.02
CA SER A 46 8.19 -39.60 -32.60
C SER A 46 9.37 -39.54 -31.60
N ASP A 47 10.52 -38.99 -31.99
CA ASP A 47 11.75 -38.93 -31.17
C ASP A 47 11.96 -37.57 -30.50
N ALA A 48 11.13 -36.56 -30.80
CA ALA A 48 11.23 -35.24 -30.16
C ALA A 48 10.76 -35.22 -28.68
N LEU A 49 10.11 -36.27 -28.19
CA LEU A 49 9.61 -36.32 -26.80
C LEU A 49 10.71 -36.68 -25.78
N LYS A 50 11.88 -37.18 -26.22
CA LYS A 50 13.00 -37.54 -25.32
C LYS A 50 14.20 -36.58 -25.37
N THR A 51 14.13 -35.53 -26.20
CA THR A 51 14.96 -34.32 -26.08
C THR A 51 14.24 -33.21 -25.29
N VAL A 52 13.17 -33.55 -24.56
CA VAL A 52 12.59 -32.74 -23.47
C VAL A 52 13.44 -32.96 -22.21
N GLY A 53 14.72 -32.60 -22.31
CA GLY A 53 15.72 -32.83 -21.25
C GLY A 53 16.19 -31.56 -20.55
N LYS A 54 15.90 -30.37 -21.08
CA LYS A 54 16.36 -29.07 -20.56
C LYS A 54 15.41 -27.93 -20.99
N ALA A 55 14.15 -27.97 -20.57
CA ALA A 55 13.21 -26.85 -20.85
C ALA A 55 12.08 -26.68 -19.81
N LEU A 56 12.18 -27.35 -18.65
CA LEU A 56 11.24 -27.18 -17.55
C LEU A 56 12.02 -26.82 -16.27
N LEU A 57 12.62 -25.63 -16.27
CA LEU A 57 13.26 -25.03 -15.12
C LEU A 57 12.68 -23.63 -14.91
N ALA A 58 11.95 -23.49 -13.79
CA ALA A 58 11.66 -22.25 -13.10
C ALA A 58 10.75 -21.22 -13.80
N ALA A 59 9.44 -21.46 -13.77
CA ALA A 59 8.45 -20.37 -13.71
C ALA A 59 7.64 -20.47 -12.41
N SER A 60 8.32 -20.62 -11.28
CA SER A 60 7.76 -20.27 -9.97
C SER A 60 8.05 -18.79 -9.74
N SER A 61 7.29 -17.92 -10.41
CA SER A 61 7.22 -16.51 -10.03
C SER A 61 6.57 -16.46 -8.66
N SER A 62 7.38 -16.47 -7.60
CA SER A 62 6.94 -16.03 -6.30
C SER A 62 6.43 -14.61 -6.49
N LEU A 63 5.11 -14.46 -6.60
CA LEU A 63 4.42 -13.22 -6.27
C LEU A 63 4.75 -12.99 -4.79
N LEU A 64 5.87 -12.32 -4.53
CA LEU A 64 6.17 -11.77 -3.24
C LEU A 64 5.10 -10.71 -3.00
N LEU A 65 4.03 -11.12 -2.31
CA LEU A 65 3.23 -10.16 -1.57
C LEU A 65 4.20 -9.52 -0.57
N VAL A 66 4.74 -8.35 -0.93
CA VAL A 66 5.17 -7.38 0.06
C VAL A 66 3.90 -7.00 0.80
N ALA A 67 3.60 -7.78 1.84
CA ALA A 67 2.72 -7.31 2.89
C ALA A 67 3.47 -6.16 3.54
N SER A 68 2.96 -4.94 3.38
CA SER A 68 3.45 -3.77 4.10
C SER A 68 3.25 -4.07 5.59
N ALA A 69 4.31 -4.42 6.29
CA ALA A 69 4.25 -4.61 7.73
C ALA A 69 4.10 -3.23 8.38
N ASN A 70 3.16 -3.09 9.31
CA ASN A 70 3.11 -1.91 10.16
C ASN A 70 4.28 -2.00 11.15
N ALA A 71 5.30 -1.18 10.96
CA ALA A 71 6.50 -1.17 11.79
C ALA A 71 6.31 -0.38 13.08
N ALA A 72 5.57 0.73 13.01
CA ALA A 72 5.37 1.62 14.14
C ALA A 72 4.00 2.28 14.13
N THR A 73 3.54 2.65 15.34
CA THR A 73 2.39 3.53 15.53
C THR A 73 2.87 4.80 16.22
N VAL A 74 2.56 5.96 15.63
CA VAL A 74 2.89 7.29 16.14
C VAL A 74 1.61 7.95 16.64
N LYS A 75 1.55 8.29 17.92
CA LYS A 75 0.48 9.10 18.48
C LYS A 75 0.72 10.58 18.15
N MET A 76 -0.31 11.26 17.68
CA MET A 76 -0.35 12.71 17.50
C MET A 76 -1.00 13.35 18.71
N GLY A 77 -0.19 14.04 19.52
CA GLY A 77 -0.53 14.54 20.84
C GLY A 77 -0.17 13.58 21.97
N GLY A 78 0.45 14.11 23.02
CA GLY A 78 0.83 13.37 24.22
C GLY A 78 -0.39 13.03 25.08
N ASP A 79 -0.29 11.99 25.90
CA ASP A 79 -1.39 11.57 26.78
C ASP A 79 -1.75 12.65 27.83
N ASP A 80 -0.81 13.57 28.09
CA ASP A 80 -0.92 14.78 28.93
C ASP A 80 -1.47 16.00 28.18
N GLY A 81 -1.72 15.91 26.87
CA GLY A 81 -2.16 17.01 26.02
C GLY A 81 -1.02 17.83 25.41
N ALA A 82 0.25 17.44 25.59
CA ALA A 82 1.37 18.09 24.93
C ALA A 82 1.29 17.94 23.40
N LEU A 83 1.65 18.99 22.67
CA LEU A 83 1.64 19.02 21.20
C LEU A 83 2.93 18.43 20.66
N GLY A 84 2.88 17.19 20.19
CA GLY A 84 4.06 16.44 19.73
C GLY A 84 3.70 15.12 19.07
N PHE A 85 4.68 14.48 18.45
CA PHE A 85 4.59 13.11 17.94
C PHE A 85 5.25 12.14 18.92
N TYR A 86 4.61 11.00 19.18
CA TYR A 86 5.07 10.02 20.16
C TYR A 86 5.04 8.60 19.57
N PRO A 87 6.21 7.97 19.32
CA PRO A 87 7.56 8.55 19.39
C PRO A 87 7.80 9.65 18.34
N LYS A 88 8.71 10.60 18.61
CA LYS A 88 9.08 11.64 17.62
C LYS A 88 10.04 11.11 16.55
N ASP A 89 10.92 10.19 16.94
CA ASP A 89 11.95 9.60 16.09
C ASP A 89 11.58 8.13 15.87
N ILE A 90 11.42 7.74 14.60
CA ILE A 90 10.99 6.39 14.20
C ILE A 90 12.03 5.82 13.24
N SER A 91 12.40 4.55 13.42
CA SER A 91 13.22 3.82 12.46
C SER A 91 12.42 2.66 11.89
N VAL A 92 12.39 2.54 10.57
CA VAL A 92 11.64 1.50 9.84
C VAL A 92 12.49 0.95 8.70
N ALA A 93 12.20 -0.25 8.24
CA ALA A 93 12.80 -0.80 7.02
C ALA A 93 12.08 -0.26 5.77
N ALA A 94 12.80 -0.19 4.65
CA ALA A 94 12.20 0.12 3.36
C ALA A 94 11.09 -0.89 3.01
N GLY A 95 9.89 -0.38 2.72
CA GLY A 95 8.68 -1.14 2.44
C GLY A 95 7.73 -1.28 3.63
N GLU A 96 8.11 -0.81 4.82
CA GLU A 96 7.25 -0.81 6.00
C GLU A 96 6.36 0.43 6.10
N SER A 97 5.27 0.29 6.86
CA SER A 97 4.34 1.38 7.15
C SER A 97 4.51 1.94 8.55
N VAL A 98 4.36 3.26 8.68
CA VAL A 98 4.10 3.94 9.95
C VAL A 98 2.64 4.37 9.99
N THR A 99 1.94 4.01 11.05
CA THR A 99 0.55 4.44 11.28
C THR A 99 0.52 5.62 12.22
N PHE A 100 -0.06 6.73 11.80
CA PHE A 100 -0.28 7.92 12.63
C PHE A 100 -1.68 7.85 13.21
N VAL A 101 -1.81 8.04 14.52
CA VAL A 101 -3.08 7.95 15.25
C VAL A 101 -3.31 9.25 16.01
N ASN A 102 -4.45 9.89 15.76
CA ASN A 102 -4.87 11.08 16.47
C ASN A 102 -5.21 10.75 17.93
N ASN A 103 -4.50 11.35 18.88
CA ASN A 103 -4.64 11.01 20.30
C ASN A 103 -5.30 12.17 21.08
N LYS A 104 -4.64 13.32 21.14
CA LYS A 104 -5.08 14.51 21.91
C LYS A 104 -4.60 15.80 21.26
N GLY A 105 -5.28 16.91 21.55
CA GLY A 105 -4.88 18.23 21.06
C GLY A 105 -5.09 18.42 19.56
N PHE A 106 -6.06 17.73 18.97
CA PHE A 106 -6.47 17.90 17.57
C PHE A 106 -7.07 19.31 17.32
N PRO A 107 -7.04 19.82 16.07
CA PRO A 107 -6.73 19.11 14.82
C PRO A 107 -5.24 18.83 14.60
N HIS A 108 -4.92 17.69 13.99
CA HIS A 108 -3.55 17.35 13.54
C HIS A 108 -3.53 16.93 12.08
N ASN A 109 -2.40 17.15 11.43
CA ASN A 109 -2.07 16.57 10.14
C ASN A 109 -0.58 16.18 10.11
N VAL A 110 -0.13 15.59 9.01
CA VAL A 110 1.28 15.21 8.82
C VAL A 110 1.73 15.65 7.44
N VAL A 111 2.60 16.64 7.42
CA VAL A 111 3.21 17.19 6.21
C VAL A 111 4.71 16.98 6.27
N PHE A 112 5.29 16.49 5.18
CA PHE A 112 6.73 16.29 5.05
C PHE A 112 7.39 17.55 4.53
N ASP A 113 8.57 17.84 5.04
CA ASP A 113 9.40 18.95 4.58
C ASP A 113 10.04 18.58 3.23
N GLU A 114 9.76 19.38 2.20
CA GLU A 114 10.25 19.16 0.83
C GLU A 114 11.79 19.17 0.73
N ASP A 115 12.45 19.89 1.63
CA ASP A 115 13.91 19.98 1.69
C ASP A 115 14.55 18.86 2.54
N ALA A 116 13.75 18.09 3.28
CA ALA A 116 14.21 17.07 4.22
C ALA A 116 13.55 15.69 3.98
N VAL A 117 13.43 15.33 2.70
CA VAL A 117 13.10 13.99 2.22
C VAL A 117 14.18 13.46 1.27
N PRO A 118 14.31 12.14 1.07
CA PRO A 118 15.29 11.58 0.15
C PRO A 118 15.04 12.03 -1.29
N ALA A 119 16.13 12.19 -2.06
CA ALA A 119 16.04 12.59 -3.45
C ALA A 119 15.10 11.67 -4.27
N GLY A 120 14.19 12.29 -5.03
CA GLY A 120 13.23 11.59 -5.88
C GLY A 120 11.92 11.19 -5.17
N VAL A 121 11.82 11.40 -3.85
CA VAL A 121 10.54 11.35 -3.14
C VAL A 121 9.76 12.63 -3.44
N LYS A 122 8.48 12.49 -3.77
CA LYS A 122 7.53 13.59 -3.88
C LYS A 122 6.74 13.67 -2.59
N THR A 123 6.75 14.81 -1.92
CA THR A 123 6.04 14.99 -0.65
C THR A 123 4.53 14.89 -0.84
N GLU A 124 4.02 15.26 -2.01
CA GLU A 124 2.59 15.17 -2.35
C GLU A 124 2.06 13.72 -2.32
N ASP A 125 2.95 12.73 -2.50
CA ASP A 125 2.58 11.31 -2.46
C ASP A 125 2.51 10.74 -1.03
N ILE A 126 3.09 11.44 -0.05
CA ILE A 126 3.22 10.97 1.35
C ILE A 126 2.59 11.92 2.37
N ASN A 127 2.26 13.15 1.98
CA ASN A 127 1.56 14.10 2.84
C ASN A 127 0.16 13.60 3.17
N HIS A 128 -0.27 13.94 4.38
CA HIS A 128 -1.65 13.89 4.79
C HIS A 128 -2.04 15.28 5.28
N GLU A 129 -2.52 16.12 4.37
CA GLU A 129 -2.81 17.54 4.61
C GLU A 129 -4.15 17.74 5.33
N ASP A 130 -5.11 16.85 5.11
CA ASP A 130 -6.42 16.88 5.76
C ASP A 130 -6.29 16.81 7.29
N TYR A 131 -7.08 17.62 7.99
CA TYR A 131 -7.08 17.61 9.44
C TYR A 131 -7.81 16.39 9.99
N LEU A 132 -7.15 15.68 10.90
CA LEU A 132 -7.77 14.71 11.78
C LEU A 132 -8.35 15.45 12.98
N ASN A 133 -9.67 15.36 13.14
CA ASN A 133 -10.46 16.16 14.07
C ASN A 133 -10.99 15.34 15.26
N GLY A 134 -10.90 14.01 15.19
CA GLY A 134 -11.44 13.10 16.20
C GLY A 134 -10.39 12.17 16.82
N PRO A 135 -10.60 11.72 18.06
CA PRO A 135 -9.70 10.75 18.68
C PRO A 135 -9.75 9.41 17.92
N ASN A 136 -8.61 8.74 17.82
CA ASN A 136 -8.40 7.47 17.13
C ASN A 136 -8.58 7.49 15.61
N GLU A 137 -8.79 8.66 14.99
CA GLU A 137 -8.61 8.78 13.54
C GLU A 137 -7.16 8.44 13.18
N SER A 138 -6.95 7.73 12.07
CA SER A 138 -5.62 7.27 11.71
C SER A 138 -5.45 7.07 10.21
N PHE A 139 -4.21 7.13 9.77
CA PHE A 139 -3.78 6.79 8.43
C PHE A 139 -2.38 6.17 8.50
N SER A 140 -1.97 5.49 7.43
CA SER A 140 -0.67 4.82 7.35
C SER A 140 0.08 5.30 6.12
N ILE A 141 1.39 5.52 6.27
CA ILE A 141 2.30 5.86 5.17
C ILE A 141 3.31 4.73 5.03
N THR A 142 3.46 4.19 3.81
CA THR A 142 4.50 3.20 3.49
C THR A 142 5.73 3.90 2.93
N PHE A 143 6.88 3.70 3.57
CA PHE A 143 8.13 4.31 3.16
C PHE A 143 8.93 3.36 2.28
N LYS A 144 9.16 3.72 1.02
CA LYS A 144 9.83 2.84 0.05
C LYS A 144 11.29 3.18 -0.18
N THR A 145 11.65 4.46 -0.09
CA THR A 145 13.00 4.94 -0.39
C THR A 145 13.79 5.07 0.92
N PRO A 146 14.96 4.43 1.06
CA PRO A 146 15.82 4.65 2.22
C PRO A 146 16.25 6.11 2.37
N GLY A 147 16.45 6.54 3.62
CA GLY A 147 16.87 7.89 3.97
C GLY A 147 16.05 8.50 5.11
N THR A 148 16.25 9.79 5.36
CA THR A 148 15.60 10.53 6.43
C THR A 148 14.44 11.34 5.88
N TYR A 149 13.32 11.32 6.59
CA TYR A 149 12.10 12.06 6.29
C TYR A 149 11.75 12.91 7.52
N GLU A 150 11.87 14.23 7.42
CA GLU A 150 11.37 15.13 8.45
C GLU A 150 9.92 15.52 8.14
N PHE A 151 9.09 15.53 9.17
CA PHE A 151 7.67 15.87 9.05
C PHE A 151 7.21 16.72 10.23
N TYR A 152 6.12 17.44 10.02
CA TYR A 152 5.55 18.34 11.01
C TYR A 152 4.02 18.38 10.90
N CYS A 153 3.38 18.89 11.95
CA CYS A 153 1.96 19.20 11.96
C CYS A 153 1.83 20.70 11.67
N GLU A 154 1.18 21.09 10.58
CA GLU A 154 1.04 22.49 10.16
C GLU A 154 0.47 23.40 11.26
N PRO A 155 -0.67 23.10 11.92
CA PRO A 155 -1.23 23.97 12.96
C PRO A 155 -0.37 24.05 14.22
N HIS A 156 0.55 23.11 14.44
CA HIS A 156 1.33 22.98 15.68
C HIS A 156 2.85 23.07 15.47
N GLN A 157 3.30 23.43 14.27
CA GLN A 157 4.72 23.56 13.95
C GLN A 157 5.40 24.59 14.85
N GLY A 158 4.73 25.72 15.13
CA GLY A 158 5.21 26.76 16.03
C GLY A 158 5.33 26.34 17.50
N ALA A 159 4.63 25.26 17.91
CA ALA A 159 4.77 24.65 19.23
C ALA A 159 5.85 23.54 19.26
N GLY A 160 6.52 23.28 18.14
CA GLY A 160 7.56 22.26 18.03
C GLY A 160 7.07 20.86 17.69
N MET A 161 5.82 20.71 17.21
CA MET A 161 5.28 19.42 16.78
C MET A 161 5.90 18.97 15.45
N LYS A 162 7.09 18.36 15.56
CA LYS A 162 7.92 17.83 14.47
C LYS A 162 8.38 16.41 14.80
N GLY A 163 8.61 15.60 13.78
CA GLY A 163 9.12 14.24 13.90
C GLY A 163 10.05 13.86 12.76
N VAL A 164 10.71 12.71 12.91
CA VAL A 164 11.67 12.17 11.95
C VAL A 164 11.42 10.69 11.75
N VAL A 165 11.32 10.26 10.49
CA VAL A 165 11.35 8.84 10.12
C VAL A 165 12.67 8.54 9.42
N THR A 166 13.42 7.58 9.92
CA THR A 166 14.64 7.06 9.29
C THR A 166 14.34 5.69 8.69
N VAL A 167 14.47 5.61 7.36
CA VAL A 167 14.19 4.41 6.58
C VAL A 167 15.51 3.77 6.17
N SER A 168 15.71 2.49 6.53
CA SER A 168 16.92 1.72 6.22
C SER A 168 16.66 0.52 5.32
#